data_AF-A0A376MEN9-F1
#
_entry.id   AF-A0A376MEN9-F1
#
_cell.length_a   1.000
_cell.length_b   1.000
_cell.length_c   1.000
_cell.angle_alpha   90.00
_cell.angle_beta   90.00
_cell.angle_gamma   90.00
#
_symmetry.space_group_name_H-M   'P 1'
#
loop_
_entity.id
_entity.type
_entity.pdbx_description
1 polymer ?
#
loop_
_entity_poly.entity_id
_entity_poly.type
_entity_poly.pdbx_seq_one_letter_code
_entity_poly.pdbx_strand_id
1 'polypeptide(L)'
;MRDKYQFTYDDEKMLSLAKEMKSVVDNTSKYPDWSKRDDIKAKLKVELILLLHKHKFPPVANDDVYMGVLAQAENFKEHHMSALN
;
A
#
# COMPACT_ATOMS: atom_id res chain seq x y z
N MET A 1 -12.44 3.52 3.58
CA MET A 1 -12.26 2.06 3.36
C MET A 1 -12.94 1.23 4.43
N ARG A 2 -12.64 1.46 5.72
CA ARG A 2 -13.28 0.76 6.85
C ARG A 2 -14.82 0.88 6.82
N ASP A 3 -15.34 2.10 6.69
CA ASP A 3 -16.79 2.36 6.74
C ASP A 3 -17.55 1.87 5.49
N LYS A 4 -16.86 1.82 4.35
CA LYS A 4 -17.44 1.37 3.07
C LYS A 4 -17.75 -0.12 3.05
N TYR A 5 -16.96 -0.93 3.77
CA TYR A 5 -17.03 -2.39 3.75
C TYR A 5 -17.41 -3.00 5.12
N GLN A 6 -17.78 -2.16 6.09
CA GLN A 6 -18.29 -2.53 7.42
C GLN A 6 -17.43 -3.55 8.20
N PHE A 7 -16.10 -3.47 8.09
CA PHE A 7 -15.22 -4.31 8.89
C PHE A 7 -14.58 -3.51 10.04
N THR A 8 -14.39 -4.17 11.19
CA THR A 8 -13.61 -3.61 12.29
C THR A 8 -12.16 -4.08 12.16
N TYR A 9 -11.23 -3.14 12.29
CA TYR A 9 -9.80 -3.42 12.34
C TYR A 9 -9.23 -2.46 13.36
N ASP A 10 -8.41 -2.96 14.28
CA ASP A 10 -7.86 -2.20 15.40
C ASP A 10 -7.09 -0.95 14.91
N ASP A 11 -7.28 0.19 15.58
CA ASP A 11 -6.71 1.47 15.15
C ASP A 11 -5.18 1.50 15.32
N GLU A 12 -4.64 0.87 16.36
CA GLU A 12 -3.19 0.76 16.55
C GLU A 12 -2.57 -0.12 15.46
N LYS A 13 -3.23 -1.23 15.11
CA LYS A 13 -2.83 -2.08 13.99
C LYS A 13 -2.95 -1.36 12.65
N MET A 14 -3.99 -0.53 12.46
CA MET A 14 -4.13 0.28 11.25
C MET A 14 -2.98 1.27 11.12
N LEU A 15 -2.63 1.95 12.21
CA LEU A 15 -1.51 2.88 12.24
C LEU A 15 -0.16 2.17 11.98
N SER A 16 0.05 0.98 12.56
CA SER A 16 1.26 0.18 12.31
C SER A 16 1.34 -0.25 10.85
N LEU A 17 0.24 -0.76 10.29
CA LEU A 17 0.17 -1.15 8.89
C LEU A 17 0.50 0.03 7.97
N ALA A 18 -0.09 1.20 8.22
CA ALA A 18 0.16 2.40 7.43
C ALA A 18 1.63 2.85 7.48
N LYS A 19 2.28 2.77 8.64
CA LYS A 19 3.72 3.08 8.79
C LYS A 19 4.60 2.11 8.02
N GLU A 20 4.33 0.80 8.11
CA GLU A 20 5.08 -0.21 7.35
C GLU A 20 4.86 -0.07 5.84
N MET A 21 3.62 0.18 5.40
CA MET A 21 3.31 0.45 3.99
C MET A 21 4.10 1.65 3.45
N LYS A 22 4.14 2.76 4.21
CA LYS A 22 4.93 3.94 3.82
C LYS A 22 6.41 3.58 3.64
N SER A 23 6.98 2.81 4.55
CA SER A 23 8.38 2.37 4.47
C SER A 23 8.64 1.52 3.22
N VAL A 24 7.76 0.56 2.90
CA VAL A 24 7.85 -0.29 1.70
C VAL A 24 7.80 0.57 0.43
N VAL A 25 6.85 1.50 0.35
CA VAL A 25 6.71 2.42 -0.79
C VAL A 25 7.93 3.32 -0.91
N ASP A 26 8.41 3.92 0.19
CA ASP A 26 9.60 4.78 0.20
C ASP A 26 10.87 4.03 -0.25
N ASN A 27 11.07 2.81 0.22
CA ASN A 27 12.22 1.98 -0.14
C ASN A 27 12.21 1.52 -1.61
N THR A 28 11.02 1.34 -2.16
CA THR A 28 10.84 0.87 -3.54
C THR A 28 10.90 2.02 -4.56
N SER A 29 10.34 3.16 -4.19
CA SER A 29 10.29 4.39 -5.02
C SER A 29 11.55 5.24 -4.98
N LYS A 30 12.60 4.80 -4.28
CA LYS A 30 13.89 5.51 -4.22
C LYS A 30 14.62 5.58 -5.57
N TYR A 31 14.23 4.77 -6.55
CA TYR A 31 14.84 4.73 -7.87
C TYR A 31 14.14 5.73 -8.82
N PRO A 32 14.89 6.55 -9.57
CA PRO A 32 14.32 7.33 -10.68
C PRO A 32 13.57 6.40 -11.66
N ASP A 33 12.43 6.86 -12.17
CA ASP A 33 11.57 6.11 -13.11
C ASP A 33 11.05 4.75 -12.60
N TRP A 34 11.00 4.52 -11.28
CA TRP A 34 10.45 3.28 -10.71
C TRP A 34 9.03 2.97 -11.21
N SER A 35 8.22 4.00 -11.46
CA SER A 35 6.85 3.88 -12.00
C SER A 35 6.80 3.47 -13.48
N LYS A 36 7.93 3.35 -14.17
CA LYS A 36 8.04 2.81 -15.54
C LYS A 36 8.66 1.41 -15.56
N ARG A 37 9.03 0.88 -14.40
CA ARG A 37 9.74 -0.39 -14.25
C ARG A 37 8.82 -1.48 -13.71
N ASP A 38 8.39 -2.37 -14.60
CA ASP A 38 7.46 -3.45 -14.27
C ASP A 38 8.03 -4.43 -13.25
N ASP A 39 9.35 -4.67 -13.27
CA ASP A 39 10.05 -5.50 -12.30
C ASP A 39 9.97 -4.92 -10.88
N ILE A 40 10.14 -3.59 -10.74
CA ILE A 40 9.99 -2.89 -9.47
C ILE A 40 8.54 -2.92 -9.00
N LYS A 41 7.59 -2.63 -9.90
CA LYS A 41 6.16 -2.63 -9.54
C LYS A 41 5.70 -4.02 -9.08
N ALA A 42 6.13 -5.06 -9.78
CA ALA A 42 5.83 -6.44 -9.38
C ALA A 42 6.40 -6.75 -7.99
N LYS A 43 7.64 -6.33 -7.71
CA LYS A 43 8.25 -6.47 -6.39
C LYS A 43 7.46 -5.71 -5.31
N LEU A 44 7.08 -4.45 -5.57
CA LEU A 44 6.26 -3.64 -4.65
C LEU A 44 4.95 -4.36 -4.31
N LYS A 45 4.26 -4.88 -5.33
CA LYS A 45 3.00 -5.61 -5.16
C LYS A 45 3.18 -6.83 -4.26
N VAL A 46 4.23 -7.62 -4.49
CA VAL A 46 4.53 -8.80 -3.65
C VAL A 46 4.84 -8.40 -2.20
N GLU A 47 5.65 -7.36 -1.98
CA GLU A 47 5.96 -6.89 -0.63
C GLU A 47 4.70 -6.38 0.10
N LEU A 48 3.82 -5.67 -0.60
CA LEU A 48 2.54 -5.22 -0.05
C LEU A 48 1.59 -6.39 0.25
N ILE A 49 1.52 -7.42 -0.61
CA ILE A 49 0.76 -8.66 -0.33
C ILE A 49 1.20 -9.28 0.99
N LEU A 50 2.51 -9.51 1.11
CA LEU A 50 3.09 -10.16 2.28
C LEU A 50 2.84 -9.34 3.55
N LEU A 51 2.93 -8.01 3.44
CA LEU A 51 2.64 -7.10 4.54
C LEU A 51 1.16 -7.16 4.96
N LEU A 52 0.23 -7.10 4.01
CA LEU A 52 -1.20 -7.18 4.29
C LEU A 52 -1.56 -8.53 4.92
N HIS A 53 -1.00 -9.62 4.41
CA HIS A 53 -1.17 -10.96 4.98
C HIS A 53 -0.62 -11.06 6.41
N LYS A 54 0.58 -10.52 6.67
CA LYS A 54 1.18 -10.43 8.03
C LYS A 54 0.27 -9.69 9.01
N HIS A 55 -0.37 -8.62 8.55
CA HIS A 55 -1.29 -7.81 9.34
C HIS A 55 -2.72 -8.38 9.42
N LYS A 56 -3.00 -9.49 8.73
CA LYS A 56 -4.35 -10.07 8.59
C LYS A 56 -5.36 -9.02 8.08
N PHE A 57 -4.91 -8.22 7.11
CA PHE A 57 -5.70 -7.18 6.47
C PHE A 57 -5.98 -7.53 4.99
N PRO A 58 -7.21 -7.35 4.50
CA PRO A 58 -8.40 -7.00 5.27
C PRO A 58 -8.82 -8.15 6.20
N PRO A 59 -9.46 -7.85 7.35
CA PRO A 59 -9.92 -8.87 8.30
C PRO A 59 -11.03 -9.77 7.74
N VAL A 60 -11.69 -9.33 6.67
CA VAL A 60 -12.62 -10.11 5.85
C VAL A 60 -12.08 -10.07 4.43
N ALA A 61 -11.97 -11.25 3.79
CA ALA A 61 -11.50 -11.35 2.42
C ALA A 61 -12.35 -10.45 1.49
N ASN A 62 -11.68 -9.47 0.88
CA ASN A 62 -12.32 -8.49 0.02
C ASN A 62 -11.29 -7.97 -1.00
N ASP A 63 -11.46 -8.41 -2.24
CA ASP A 63 -10.54 -8.11 -3.32
C ASP A 63 -10.50 -6.61 -3.65
N ASP A 64 -11.62 -5.89 -3.55
CA ASP A 64 -11.67 -4.45 -3.79
C ASP A 64 -10.85 -3.67 -2.76
N VAL A 65 -10.91 -4.06 -1.48
CA VAL A 65 -10.11 -3.43 -0.41
C VAL A 65 -8.64 -3.65 -0.69
N TYR A 66 -8.28 -4.87 -1.05
CA TYR A 66 -6.92 -5.23 -1.39
C TYR A 66 -6.41 -4.45 -2.62
N MET A 67 -7.18 -4.40 -3.70
CA MET A 67 -6.84 -3.64 -4.91
C MET A 67 -6.75 -2.12 -4.64
N GLY A 68 -7.65 -1.58 -3.81
CA GLY A 68 -7.62 -0.17 -3.43
C GLY A 68 -6.40 0.20 -2.59
N VAL A 69 -5.91 -0.71 -1.74
CA VAL A 69 -4.67 -0.50 -0.96
C VAL A 69 -3.46 -0.46 -1.89
N LEU A 70 -3.38 -1.38 -2.85
CA LEU A 70 -2.32 -1.36 -3.86
C LEU A 70 -2.34 -0.09 -4.69
N ALA A 71 -3.51 0.33 -5.16
CA ALA A 71 -3.66 1.56 -5.95
C ALA A 71 -3.24 2.81 -5.16
N GLN A 72 -3.59 2.89 -3.87
CA GLN A 72 -3.13 3.99 -3.01
C GLN A 72 -1.61 3.97 -2.83
N ALA A 73 -1.00 2.80 -2.67
CA ALA A 73 0.45 2.68 -2.54
C ALA A 73 1.20 3.13 -3.81
N GLU A 74 0.66 2.80 -4.99
CA GLU A 74 1.17 3.28 -6.27
C GLU A 74 1.03 4.80 -6.42
N ASN A 75 -0.16 5.34 -6.13
CA ASN A 75 -0.48 6.77 -6.30
C ASN A 75 0.17 7.69 -5.26
N PHE A 76 0.48 7.20 -4.06
CA PHE A 76 1.05 8.02 -2.96
C PHE A 76 2.33 8.74 -3.39
N LYS A 77 3.16 8.11 -4.23
CA LYS A 77 4.42 8.70 -4.71
C LYS A 77 4.26 9.58 -5.94
N GLU A 78 3.35 9.24 -6.85
CA GLU A 78 3.08 10.08 -8.03
C GLU A 78 2.60 11.47 -7.62
N HIS A 79 1.68 11.55 -6.65
CA HIS A 79 1.17 12.83 -6.15
C HIS A 79 2.15 13.56 -5.21
N HIS A 80 2.92 12.84 -4.39
CA HIS A 80 3.92 13.48 -3.52
C HIS A 80 5.12 14.04 -4.30
N MET A 81 5.49 13.44 -5.44
CA MET A 81 6.52 13.97 -6.35
C MET A 81 5.98 15.16 -7.17
N SER A 82 4.70 15.13 -7.55
CA SER A 82 4.04 16.24 -8.26
C SER A 82 3.87 17.50 -7.41
N ALA A 83 3.73 17.38 -6.09
CA ALA A 83 3.57 18.52 -5.18
C ALA A 83 4.89 19.23 -4.82
N LEU A 84 6.03 18.67 -5.25
CA LEU A 84 7.38 19.20 -5.00
C LEU A 84 8.01 19.86 -6.25
N ASN A 85 7.27 19.98 -7.35
CA ASN A 85 7.70 20.61 -8.61
C ASN A 85 6.95 21.91 -8.89
#